data_AF-A0A1Y1RT83-F1
#
_entry.id   AF-A0A1Y1RT83-F1
#
_cell.length_a   1.000
_cell.length_b   1.000
_cell.length_c   1.000
_cell.angle_alpha   90.00
_cell.angle_beta   90.00
_cell.angle_gamma   90.00
#
_symmetry.space_group_name_H-M   'P 1'
#
loop_
_entity.id
_entity.type
_entity.pdbx_description
1 polymer ?
#
loop_
_entity_poly.entity_id
_entity_poly.type
_entity_poly.pdbx_seq_one_letter_code
_entity_poly.pdbx_strand_id
1 'polypeptide(L)'
;MYRILNVRQVPGEDFKVWFTDDYWDLFLWIDRNKRISSFQLGYGKPSEEQMLIWRRGGGLTAARVSDGEETLTENRTPLLTETSDYDLDSVIERFSGDSKKINSKIADFVVSTLTRYRQAQRRL
;
A
#
# COMPACT_ATOMS: atom_id res chain seq x y z
N MET A 1 9.27 -8.99 -3.90
CA MET A 1 8.58 -8.89 -2.61
C MET A 1 8.70 -10.16 -1.77
N TYR A 2 8.82 -10.02 -0.44
CA TYR A 2 8.79 -11.10 0.55
C TYR A 2 8.03 -10.67 1.81
N ARG A 3 7.58 -11.62 2.64
CA ARG A 3 6.81 -11.35 3.86
C ARG A 3 7.74 -11.04 5.04
N ILE A 4 7.41 -10.00 5.81
CA ILE A 4 8.04 -9.73 7.11
C ILE A 4 7.31 -10.52 8.21
N LEU A 5 8.09 -11.20 9.05
CA LEU A 5 7.60 -11.94 10.21
C LEU A 5 7.67 -11.06 11.47
N ASN A 6 6.84 -11.37 12.47
CA ASN A 6 6.79 -10.66 13.75
C ASN A 6 6.52 -9.14 13.63
N VAL A 7 5.73 -8.76 12.62
CA VAL A 7 5.24 -7.39 12.46
C VAL A 7 4.47 -6.97 13.71
N ARG A 8 4.81 -5.81 14.27
CA ARG A 8 4.12 -5.24 15.44
C ARG A 8 2.61 -5.18 15.18
N GLN A 9 1.85 -5.79 16.08
CA GLN A 9 0.39 -5.72 16.14
C GLN A 9 -0.02 -4.66 17.17
N VAL A 10 -1.10 -3.94 16.90
CA VAL A 10 -1.64 -2.91 17.80
C VAL A 10 -2.97 -3.42 18.36
N PRO A 11 -3.15 -3.49 19.70
CA PRO A 11 -4.42 -3.88 20.28
C PRO A 11 -5.56 -2.97 19.80
N GLY A 12 -6.67 -3.59 19.37
CA GLY A 12 -7.83 -2.87 18.83
C GLY A 12 -7.78 -2.65 17.31
N GLU A 13 -6.65 -2.86 16.65
CA GLU A 13 -6.55 -2.87 15.18
C GLU A 13 -6.78 -4.26 14.59
N ASP A 14 -7.14 -4.29 13.31
CA ASP A 14 -7.16 -5.51 12.50
C ASP A 14 -5.75 -6.10 12.35
N PHE A 15 -5.66 -7.40 12.06
CA PHE A 15 -4.37 -8.11 12.01
C PHE A 15 -3.52 -7.60 10.86
N LYS A 16 -2.33 -7.08 11.17
CA LYS A 16 -1.43 -6.45 10.19
C LYS A 16 -0.47 -7.46 9.58
N VAL A 17 -0.40 -7.46 8.25
CA VAL A 17 0.57 -8.20 7.43
C VAL A 17 1.40 -7.22 6.61
N TRP A 18 2.68 -7.48 6.47
CA TRP A 18 3.59 -6.65 5.69
C TRP A 18 4.39 -7.50 4.69
N PHE A 19 4.42 -7.04 3.44
CA PHE A 19 5.31 -7.52 2.39
C PHE A 19 6.17 -6.37 1.88
N THR A 20 7.44 -6.62 1.60
CA THR A 20 8.37 -5.57 1.16
C THR A 20 9.39 -6.10 0.15
N ASP A 21 9.98 -5.19 -0.61
CA ASP A 21 11.28 -5.31 -1.28
C ASP A 21 11.88 -3.90 -1.49
N ASP A 22 12.90 -3.81 -2.35
CA ASP A 22 13.62 -2.57 -2.61
C ASP A 22 12.75 -1.47 -3.24
N TYR A 23 11.60 -1.82 -3.81
CA TYR A 23 10.70 -0.86 -4.44
C TYR A 23 9.34 -0.74 -3.74
N TRP A 24 8.78 -1.86 -3.26
CA TRP A 24 7.43 -1.93 -2.72
C TRP A 24 7.39 -2.03 -1.19
N ASP A 25 6.40 -1.38 -0.58
CA ASP A 25 5.89 -1.72 0.75
C ASP A 25 4.39 -1.96 0.66
N LEU A 26 3.94 -3.18 1.00
CA LEU A 26 2.54 -3.54 1.06
C LEU A 26 2.16 -3.90 2.50
N PHE A 27 1.40 -3.03 3.14
CA PHE A 27 0.74 -3.30 4.41
C PHE A 27 -0.72 -3.68 4.17
N LEU A 28 -1.19 -4.72 4.84
CA LEU A 28 -2.57 -5.18 4.79
C LEU A 28 -3.11 -5.31 6.21
N TRP A 29 -4.37 -4.98 6.39
CA TRP A 29 -5.12 -5.25 7.61
C TRP A 29 -6.20 -6.27 7.30
N ILE A 30 -6.26 -7.31 8.13
CA ILE A 30 -7.19 -8.43 8.00
C ILE A 30 -8.14 -8.43 9.18
N ASP A 31 -9.43 -8.31 8.89
CA ASP A 31 -10.48 -8.30 9.91
C ASP A 31 -10.69 -9.66 10.57
N ARG A 32 -11.52 -9.68 11.63
CA ARG A 32 -11.89 -10.89 12.37
C ARG A 32 -12.56 -11.97 11.49
N ASN A 33 -13.13 -11.59 10.34
CA ASN A 33 -13.73 -12.49 9.37
C ASN A 33 -12.74 -12.95 8.28
N LYS A 34 -11.44 -12.72 8.48
CA LYS A 34 -10.35 -13.06 7.54
C LYS A 34 -10.47 -12.35 6.19
N ARG A 35 -11.05 -11.14 6.17
CA ARG A 35 -11.16 -10.31 4.96
C ARG A 35 -10.19 -9.14 5.05
N ILE A 36 -9.61 -8.75 3.92
CA ILE A 36 -8.80 -7.53 3.85
C ILE A 36 -9.74 -6.33 4.08
N SER A 37 -9.49 -5.58 5.16
CA SER A 37 -10.26 -4.39 5.55
C SER A 37 -9.62 -3.11 5.02
N SER A 38 -8.31 -3.09 4.88
CA SER A 38 -7.55 -2.01 4.26
C SER A 38 -6.19 -2.48 3.77
N PHE A 39 -5.59 -1.70 2.88
CA PHE A 39 -4.18 -1.84 2.53
C PHE A 39 -3.53 -0.48 2.30
N GLN A 40 -2.21 -0.46 2.42
CA GLN A 40 -1.34 0.63 2.02
C GLN A 40 -0.28 0.05 1.10
N LEU A 41 -0.13 0.63 -0.09
CA LEU A 41 0.86 0.24 -1.09
C LEU A 41 1.80 1.43 -1.34
N GLY A 42 2.95 1.38 -0.69
CA GLY A 42 4.06 2.30 -0.87
C GLY A 42 4.94 1.88 -2.03
N TYR A 43 5.42 2.83 -2.82
CA TYR A 43 6.31 2.61 -3.95
C TYR A 43 7.20 3.82 -4.24
N GLY A 44 8.27 3.60 -5.01
CA GLY A 44 9.20 4.68 -5.38
C GLY A 44 10.35 4.88 -4.38
N LYS A 45 10.68 3.87 -3.57
CA LYS A 45 11.84 3.96 -2.65
C LYS A 45 13.17 4.12 -3.44
N PRO A 46 14.14 4.93 -2.95
CA PRO A 46 14.09 5.81 -1.78
C PRO A 46 13.67 7.25 -2.07
N SER A 47 13.51 7.65 -3.35
CA SER A 47 13.20 9.03 -3.75
C SER A 47 11.80 9.11 -4.35
N GLU A 48 10.95 9.98 -3.81
CA GLU A 48 9.56 10.19 -4.25
C GLU A 48 8.59 9.07 -3.82
N GLU A 49 8.68 8.64 -2.56
CA GLU A 49 7.77 7.62 -2.05
C GLU A 49 6.31 8.10 -2.12
N GLN A 50 5.52 7.35 -2.89
CA GLN A 50 4.09 7.53 -3.04
C GLN A 50 3.37 6.36 -2.36
N MET A 51 2.19 6.63 -1.84
CA MET A 51 1.40 5.68 -1.07
C MET A 51 -0.03 5.65 -1.58
N LEU A 52 -0.49 4.49 -2.03
CA LEU A 52 -1.91 4.24 -2.29
C LEU A 52 -2.55 3.63 -1.05
N ILE A 53 -3.60 4.27 -0.54
CA ILE A 53 -4.30 3.87 0.67
C ILE A 53 -5.70 3.46 0.29
N TRP A 54 -6.03 2.20 0.53
CA TRP A 54 -7.38 1.70 0.31
C TRP A 54 -8.02 1.28 1.63
N ARG A 55 -9.28 1.68 1.84
CA ARG A 55 -10.10 1.24 2.97
C ARG A 55 -11.43 0.70 2.46
N ARG A 56 -11.85 -0.45 2.99
CA ARG A 56 -13.18 -1.00 2.71
C ARG A 56 -14.25 -0.02 3.17
N GLY A 57 -15.11 0.42 2.25
CA GLY A 57 -16.12 1.44 2.49
C GLY A 57 -15.61 2.88 2.47
N GLY A 58 -14.29 3.10 2.51
CA GLY A 58 -13.67 4.44 2.53
C GLY A 58 -13.05 4.89 1.20
N GLY A 59 -12.82 3.98 0.25
CA GLY A 59 -12.30 4.34 -1.06
C GLY A 59 -10.80 4.11 -1.23
N LEU A 60 -10.25 4.66 -2.32
CA LEU A 60 -8.83 4.72 -2.60
C LEU A 60 -8.39 6.18 -2.57
N THR A 61 -7.36 6.49 -1.79
CA THR A 61 -6.67 7.79 -1.80
C THR A 61 -5.20 7.57 -2.11
N ALA A 62 -4.52 8.62 -2.56
CA ALA A 62 -3.08 8.60 -2.75
C ALA A 62 -2.44 9.71 -1.91
N ALA A 63 -1.24 9.45 -1.41
CA ALA A 63 -0.44 10.43 -0.69
C ALA A 63 1.01 10.37 -1.15
N ARG A 64 1.71 11.50 -1.06
CA ARG A 64 3.18 11.55 -1.08
C ARG A 64 3.69 11.42 0.35
N VAL A 65 4.72 10.62 0.53
CA VAL A 65 5.46 10.50 1.79
C VAL A 65 6.56 11.55 1.73
N SER A 66 6.48 12.55 2.60
CA SER A 66 7.60 13.48 2.81
C SER A 66 8.43 12.95 3.97
N ASP A 67 9.67 12.58 3.71
CA ASP A 67 10.68 12.44 4.76
C ASP A 67 10.92 13.84 5.32
N GLY A 68 10.52 14.09 6.56
CA GLY A 68 10.89 15.33 7.22
C GLY A 68 12.39 15.29 7.48
N GLU A 69 13.18 16.01 6.67
CA GLU A 69 14.64 16.20 6.69
C GLU A 69 15.48 15.16 7.46
N GLU A 70 16.29 14.42 6.69
CA GLU A 70 17.32 13.44 7.11
C GLU A 70 18.02 13.76 8.45
N THR A 71 17.52 13.19 9.56
CA THR A 71 18.34 12.95 10.76
C THR A 71 17.93 11.62 11.43
N LEU A 72 18.89 10.70 11.46
CA LEU A 72 18.78 9.26 11.74
C LEU A 72 18.37 8.82 13.16
N THR A 73 17.64 9.62 13.96
CA THR A 73 17.52 9.28 15.41
C THR A 73 16.16 9.38 16.08
N GLU A 74 15.04 9.72 15.44
CA GLU A 74 13.77 9.86 16.18
C GLU A 74 12.55 9.27 15.47
N ASN A 75 11.68 8.61 16.24
CA ASN A 75 10.37 8.07 15.86
C ASN A 75 9.45 9.17 15.29
N ARG A 76 9.65 9.58 14.04
CA ARG A 76 8.75 10.54 13.37
C ARG A 76 7.81 9.79 12.44
N THR A 77 6.52 10.03 12.65
CA THR A 77 5.44 9.57 11.77
C THR A 77 5.63 10.20 10.39
N PRO A 78 5.75 9.43 9.31
CA PRO A 78 5.86 9.98 7.96
C PRO A 78 4.69 10.92 7.67
N LEU A 79 4.95 12.08 7.06
CA LEU A 79 3.90 13.02 6.68
C LEU A 79 3.30 12.57 5.35
N LEU A 80 2.02 12.21 5.39
CA LEU A 80 1.23 11.85 4.22
C LEU A 80 0.49 13.07 3.69
N THR A 81 0.90 13.58 2.54
CA THR A 81 0.22 14.67 1.85
C THR A 81 -0.63 14.09 0.72
N GLU A 82 -1.95 14.25 0.77
CA GLU A 82 -2.83 13.77 -0.29
C GLU A 82 -2.42 14.31 -1.67
N THR A 83 -2.47 13.45 -2.69
CA THR A 83 -2.13 13.81 -4.07
C THR A 83 -3.10 13.17 -5.05
N SER A 84 -3.36 13.86 -6.15
CA SER A 84 -4.02 13.30 -7.34
C SER A 84 -3.04 12.87 -8.42
N ASP A 85 -1.75 13.13 -8.22
CA ASP A 85 -0.69 12.89 -9.18
C ASP A 85 -0.06 11.51 -8.95
N TYR A 86 -0.73 10.47 -9.48
CA TYR A 86 -0.29 9.08 -9.46
C TYR A 86 -0.75 8.36 -10.73
N ASP A 87 0.05 7.42 -11.22
CA ASP A 87 -0.28 6.62 -12.40
C ASP A 87 -0.68 5.20 -12.01
N LEU A 88 -1.99 4.94 -11.96
CA LEU A 88 -2.50 3.61 -11.66
C LEU A 88 -2.16 2.58 -12.74
N ASP A 89 -2.02 2.96 -14.01
CA ASP A 89 -1.71 2.00 -15.07
C ASP A 89 -0.29 1.45 -14.86
N SER A 90 0.69 2.34 -14.63
CA SER A 90 2.06 1.95 -14.32
C SER A 90 2.18 1.16 -13.01
N VAL A 91 1.46 1.57 -11.96
CA VAL A 91 1.47 0.85 -10.67
C VAL A 91 0.87 -0.56 -10.82
N ILE A 92 -0.26 -0.71 -11.51
CA ILE A 92 -0.92 -2.01 -11.72
C ILE A 92 0.00 -2.95 -12.51
N GLU A 93 0.57 -2.48 -13.62
CA GLU A 93 1.44 -3.29 -14.47
C GLU A 93 2.65 -3.81 -13.68
N ARG A 94 3.37 -2.92 -13.02
CA ARG A 94 4.57 -3.28 -12.28
C ARG A 94 4.27 -4.16 -11.07
N PHE A 95 3.26 -3.79 -10.27
CA PHE A 95 2.89 -4.57 -9.09
C PHE A 95 2.46 -6.00 -9.46
N SER A 96 1.75 -6.17 -10.58
CA SER A 96 1.36 -7.50 -11.09
C SER A 96 2.58 -8.37 -11.44
N GLY A 97 3.67 -7.75 -11.91
CA GLY A 97 4.95 -8.43 -12.17
C GLY A 97 5.67 -8.82 -10.88
N ASP A 98 5.83 -7.86 -9.96
CA ASP A 98 6.70 -7.98 -8.78
C ASP A 98 6.07 -8.79 -7.64
N SER A 99 4.73 -8.84 -7.58
CA SER A 99 3.98 -9.57 -6.55
C SER A 99 3.89 -11.09 -6.78
N LYS A 100 4.45 -11.62 -7.87
CA LYS A 100 4.44 -13.07 -8.19
C LYS A 100 5.03 -13.98 -7.10
N LYS A 101 5.85 -13.42 -6.20
CA LYS A 101 6.51 -14.15 -5.11
C LYS A 101 5.72 -14.14 -3.79
N ILE A 102 4.61 -13.40 -3.70
CA ILE A 102 3.75 -13.37 -2.52
C ILE A 102 2.48 -14.19 -2.74
N ASN A 103 1.61 -14.28 -1.73
CA ASN A 103 0.35 -15.03 -1.82
C ASN A 103 -0.53 -14.48 -2.96
N SER A 104 -0.89 -15.32 -3.92
CA SER A 104 -1.66 -14.90 -5.11
C SER A 104 -2.99 -14.25 -4.78
N LYS A 105 -3.73 -14.74 -3.77
CA LYS A 105 -5.01 -14.14 -3.36
C LYS A 105 -4.85 -12.70 -2.86
N ILE A 106 -3.71 -12.38 -2.25
CA ILE A 106 -3.39 -11.02 -1.78
C ILE A 106 -3.04 -10.14 -2.99
N ALA A 107 -2.16 -10.63 -3.87
CA ALA A 107 -1.79 -9.91 -5.09
C ALA A 107 -3.01 -9.61 -5.96
N ASP A 108 -3.84 -10.61 -6.23
CA ASP A 108 -5.07 -10.51 -7.02
C ASP A 108 -6.06 -9.51 -6.40
N PHE A 109 -6.17 -9.49 -5.07
CA PHE A 109 -7.02 -8.55 -4.37
C PHE A 109 -6.56 -7.10 -4.57
N VAL A 110 -5.27 -6.83 -4.43
CA VAL A 110 -4.71 -5.49 -4.62
C VAL A 110 -4.87 -5.06 -6.08
N VAL A 111 -4.47 -5.90 -7.04
CA VAL A 111 -4.58 -5.61 -8.48
C VAL A 111 -6.02 -5.36 -8.91
N SER A 112 -6.96 -6.21 -8.51
CA SER A 112 -8.38 -6.05 -8.84
C SER A 112 -8.97 -4.78 -8.21
N THR A 113 -8.56 -4.42 -7.00
CA THR A 113 -8.98 -3.19 -6.34
C THR A 113 -8.48 -1.96 -7.13
N LEU A 114 -7.18 -1.89 -7.42
CA LEU A 114 -6.61 -0.78 -8.19
C LEU A 114 -7.23 -0.65 -9.58
N THR A 115 -7.43 -1.78 -10.26
CA THR A 115 -8.08 -1.83 -11.59
C THR A 115 -9.49 -1.25 -11.54
N ARG A 116 -10.27 -1.56 -10.49
CA ARG A 116 -11.62 -1.01 -10.31
C ARG A 116 -11.60 0.52 -10.19
N TYR A 117 -10.67 1.09 -9.43
CA TYR A 117 -10.57 2.54 -9.27
C TYR A 117 -10.05 3.22 -10.54
N ARG A 118 -9.08 2.61 -11.24
CA ARG A 118 -8.62 3.09 -12.55
C ARG A 118 -9.76 3.15 -13.56
N GLN A 119 -10.62 2.12 -13.61
CA GLN A 119 -11.79 2.13 -14.50
C GLN A 119 -12.82 3.21 -14.11
N ALA A 120 -13.02 3.46 -12.82
CA ALA A 120 -13.90 4.52 -12.35
C ALA A 120 -13.39 5.92 -12.72
N GLN A 121 -12.08 6.16 -12.62
CA GLN A 121 -11.45 7.43 -13.01
C GLN A 121 -11.60 7.75 -14.50
N ARG A 122 -11.54 6.75 -15.38
CA ARG A 122 -11.67 6.94 -16.85
C ARG A 122 -13.10 7.19 -17.32
N ARG A 123 -14.10 7.06 -16.44
CA ARG A 123 -15.52 7.27 -16.76
C ARG A 123 -16.02 8.66 -16.37
N LEU A 124 -15.18 9.46 -15.71
CA LEU A 124 -15.40 10.86 -15.37
C LEU A 124 -14.74 11.75 -16.42
#